data_AF-A0A2V6UXZ1-F1
#
_entry.id   AF-A0A2V6UXZ1-F1
#
_cell.length_a   1.000
_cell.length_b   1.000
_cell.length_c   1.000
_cell.angle_alpha   90.00
_cell.angle_beta   90.00
_cell.angle_gamma   90.00
#
_symmetry.space_group_name_H-M   'P 1'
#
loop_
_entity.id
_entity.type
_entity.pdbx_description
1 polymer ?
#
loop_
_entity_poly.entity_id
_entity_poly.type
_entity_poly.pdbx_seq_one_letter_code
_entity_poly.pdbx_strand_id
1 'polypeptide(L)'
;MYECGHLDTGELDHWTTSAPCAQLVSSIRASSQDAAITLYPGAHHAFDNVTLGYIHLSNACLRKGATIAGNAEAAASARRSDALTRRAAGGAGRPARARSSRHRSTRSSRC
;
A
#
# COMPACT_ATOMS: atom_id res chain seq x y z
N MET A 1 -13.97 -10.45 15.46
CA MET A 1 -13.51 -10.78 14.10
C MET A 1 -13.08 -9.47 13.47
N TYR A 2 -11.83 -9.05 13.73
CA TYR A 2 -11.22 -7.90 13.09
C TYR A 2 -10.28 -8.47 12.06
N GLU A 3 -10.47 -8.15 10.78
CA GLU A 3 -9.41 -8.05 9.78
C GLU A 3 -10.05 -7.80 8.42
N CYS A 4 -9.82 -6.61 7.86
CA CYS A 4 -9.79 -6.44 6.41
C CYS A 4 -8.47 -5.72 6.13
N GLY A 5 -7.41 -6.50 5.92
CA GLY A 5 -6.15 -5.97 5.39
C GLY A 5 -6.23 -5.93 3.87
N HIS A 6 -6.36 -4.75 3.26
CA HIS A 6 -6.28 -4.59 1.81
C HIS A 6 -5.01 -3.82 1.45
N LEU A 7 -4.22 -4.37 0.52
CA LEU A 7 -3.02 -3.74 -0.01
C LEU A 7 -3.27 -3.29 -1.44
N ASP A 8 -2.89 -2.07 -1.75
CA ASP A 8 -2.95 -1.50 -3.10
C ASP A 8 -1.52 -1.29 -3.63
N THR A 9 -1.20 -1.86 -4.79
CA THR A 9 0.15 -1.79 -5.36
C THR A 9 0.12 -1.58 -6.88
N GLY A 10 1.13 -0.91 -7.42
CA GLY A 10 1.28 -0.69 -8.85
C GLY A 10 2.12 -1.77 -9.52
N GLU A 11 1.72 -2.22 -10.71
CA GLU A 11 2.45 -3.21 -11.51
C GLU A 11 3.87 -2.76 -11.89
N LEU A 12 4.05 -1.46 -12.11
CA LEU A 12 5.33 -0.84 -12.50
C LEU A 12 6.02 -0.16 -11.31
N ASP A 13 5.67 -0.53 -10.07
CA ASP A 13 6.41 -0.12 -8.87
C ASP A 13 7.74 -0.88 -8.78
N HIS A 14 8.79 -0.25 -9.30
CA HIS A 14 10.16 -0.75 -9.21
C HIS A 14 10.81 -0.41 -7.87
N TRP A 15 10.23 0.51 -7.10
CA TRP A 15 10.74 0.90 -5.78
C TRP A 15 10.36 -0.16 -4.74
N THR A 16 9.11 -0.58 -4.76
CA THR A 16 8.47 -1.51 -3.83
C THR A 16 7.76 -2.58 -4.66
N THR A 17 8.53 -3.48 -5.26
CA THR A 17 7.99 -4.53 -6.13
C THR A 17 6.85 -5.28 -5.44
N SER A 18 5.81 -5.66 -6.18
CA SER A 18 4.58 -6.26 -5.63
C SER A 18 4.75 -7.71 -5.13
N ALA A 19 5.78 -8.43 -5.58
CA ALA A 19 5.94 -9.85 -5.29
C ALA A 19 6.04 -10.18 -3.78
N PRO A 20 6.85 -9.49 -2.96
CA PRO A 20 6.83 -9.66 -1.50
C PRO A 20 5.46 -9.40 -0.86
N CYS A 21 4.70 -8.41 -1.35
CA CYS A 21 3.36 -8.12 -0.83
C CYS A 21 2.37 -9.25 -1.15
N ALA A 22 2.45 -9.84 -2.36
CA ALA A 22 1.64 -10.99 -2.72
C ALA A 22 1.97 -12.21 -1.85
N GLN A 23 3.24 -12.44 -1.54
CA GLN A 23 3.67 -13.50 -0.61
C GLN A 23 3.15 -13.27 0.80
N LEU A 24 3.18 -12.03 1.30
CA LEU A 24 2.61 -11.66 2.60
C LEU A 24 1.10 -11.92 2.65
N VAL A 25 0.34 -11.50 1.63
CA VAL A 25 -1.10 -11.79 1.59
C VAL A 25 -1.36 -13.30 1.56
N SER A 26 -0.54 -14.08 0.84
CA SER A 26 -0.64 -15.53 0.84
C SER A 26 -0.39 -16.14 2.22
N SER A 27 0.59 -15.65 2.98
CA SER A 27 0.89 -16.18 4.33
C SER A 27 -0.19 -15.81 5.36
N ILE A 28 -0.75 -14.60 5.27
CA ILE A 28 -1.88 -14.17 6.11
C ILE A 28 -3.12 -15.05 5.84
N ARG A 29 -3.44 -15.29 4.56
CA ARG A 29 -4.54 -16.19 4.16
C ARG A 29 -4.33 -17.62 4.62
N ALA A 30 -3.09 -18.13 4.54
CA ALA A 30 -2.74 -19.46 5.06
C ALA A 30 -2.95 -19.59 6.58
N SER A 31 -3.00 -18.46 7.29
CA SER A 31 -3.27 -18.38 8.73
C SER A 31 -4.76 -18.17 9.05
N SER A 32 -5.65 -18.36 8.06
CA SER A 32 -7.11 -18.17 8.17
C SER A 32 -7.55 -16.74 8.51
N GLN A 33 -6.71 -15.75 8.18
CA GLN A 33 -7.02 -14.32 8.33
C GLN A 33 -7.38 -13.71 6.96
N ASP A 34 -8.23 -12.68 6.97
CA ASP A 34 -8.67 -12.01 5.74
C ASP A 34 -7.65 -10.95 5.29
N ALA A 35 -7.09 -11.17 4.11
CA ALA A 35 -6.19 -10.25 3.44
C ALA A 35 -6.42 -10.26 1.93
N ALA A 36 -6.27 -9.10 1.31
CA ALA A 36 -6.37 -8.93 -0.13
C ALA A 36 -5.30 -7.98 -0.64
N ILE A 37 -4.92 -8.16 -1.91
CA ILE A 37 -4.03 -7.28 -2.63
C ILE A 37 -4.62 -6.99 -4.02
N THR A 38 -4.58 -5.74 -4.44
CA THR A 38 -4.91 -5.31 -5.78
C THR A 38 -3.65 -4.81 -6.48
N LEU A 39 -3.35 -5.38 -7.64
CA LEU A 39 -2.28 -4.93 -8.53
C LEU A 39 -2.88 -4.07 -9.65
N TYR A 40 -2.51 -2.80 -9.71
CA TYR A 40 -2.99 -1.88 -10.74
C TYR A 40 -2.08 -1.88 -11.96
N PRO A 41 -2.57 -2.29 -13.15
CA PRO A 41 -1.78 -2.29 -14.38
C PRO A 41 -1.25 -0.91 -14.74
N GLY A 42 0.01 -0.83 -15.17
CA GLY A 42 0.64 0.43 -15.58
C GLY A 42 0.85 1.48 -14.46
N ALA A 43 0.48 1.18 -13.21
CA ALA A 43 0.69 2.09 -12.10
C ALA A 43 2.10 1.98 -11.53
N HIS A 44 2.73 3.12 -11.26
CA HIS A 44 4.05 3.21 -10.64
C HIS A 44 3.93 3.40 -9.12
N HIS A 45 5.08 3.56 -8.47
CA HIS A 45 5.10 4.07 -7.11
C HIS A 45 4.41 5.44 -7.04
N ALA A 46 3.72 5.72 -5.92
CA ALA A 46 2.94 6.94 -5.70
C ALA A 46 1.81 7.19 -6.73
N PHE A 47 1.19 6.12 -7.27
CA PHE A 47 0.10 6.20 -8.24
C PHE A 47 -1.13 6.98 -7.75
N ASP A 48 -1.35 7.03 -6.43
CA ASP A 48 -2.47 7.70 -5.78
C ASP A 48 -2.33 9.23 -5.75
N ASN A 49 -1.10 9.73 -5.97
CA ASN A 49 -0.82 11.14 -6.15
C ASN A 49 -1.06 11.57 -7.61
N VAL A 50 -2.32 11.80 -7.96
CA VAL A 50 -2.75 12.05 -9.34
C VAL A 50 -2.23 13.35 -9.99
N THR A 51 -1.65 14.26 -9.20
CA THR A 51 -1.02 15.49 -9.74
C THR A 51 0.46 15.28 -10.08
N LEU A 52 1.03 14.14 -9.69
CA LEU A 52 2.41 13.79 -9.93
C LEU A 52 2.60 13.36 -11.39
N GLY A 53 3.47 14.07 -12.11
CA GLY A 53 3.94 13.64 -13.42
C GLY A 53 4.85 12.41 -13.35
N TYR A 54 5.37 11.99 -14.51
CA TYR A 54 6.35 10.90 -14.57
C TYR A 54 7.72 11.39 -14.12
N ILE A 55 8.22 10.85 -13.00
CA ILE A 55 9.53 11.22 -12.45
C ILE A 55 10.38 9.97 -12.27
N HIS A 56 11.56 9.97 -12.88
CA HIS A 56 12.58 8.95 -12.66
C HIS A 56 13.61 9.45 -11.63
N LEU A 57 13.78 8.69 -10.56
CA LEU A 57 14.69 8.95 -9.46
C LEU A 57 15.94 8.07 -9.63
N SER A 58 16.94 8.61 -10.32
CA SER A 58 18.19 7.91 -10.63
C SER A 58 19.02 7.55 -9.39
N ASN A 59 18.79 8.25 -8.27
CA ASN A 59 19.54 8.09 -7.01
C ASN A 59 18.76 7.32 -5.93
N ALA A 60 17.64 6.66 -6.25
CA ALA A 60 17.06 5.68 -5.35
C ALA A 60 18.13 4.62 -5.02
N CYS A 61 18.13 4.03 -3.80
CA CYS A 61 19.11 2.98 -3.41
C CYS A 61 18.90 1.65 -4.20
N LEU A 62 18.39 1.72 -5.43
CA LEU A 62 18.12 0.63 -6.35
C LEU A 62 19.02 0.79 -7.57
N ARG A 63 19.61 -0.33 -8.04
CA ARG A 63 20.64 -0.35 -9.08
C ARG A 63 20.23 0.31 -10.41
N LYS A 64 18.93 0.49 -10.66
CA LYS A 64 18.36 1.09 -11.88
C LYS A 64 17.57 2.38 -11.61
N GLY A 65 17.64 2.93 -10.39
CA GLY A 65 16.73 3.98 -9.93
C GLY A 65 15.30 3.45 -9.74
N ALA A 66 14.36 4.38 -9.52
CA ALA A 66 12.93 4.08 -9.40
C ALA A 66 12.09 5.13 -10.13
N THR A 67 10.90 4.74 -10.57
CA THR A 67 9.95 5.68 -11.17
C THR A 67 8.76 5.87 -10.24
N ILE A 68 8.40 7.13 -10.03
CA ILE A 68 7.15 7.54 -9.37
C ILE A 68 6.28 8.24 -10.41
N ALA A 69 4.97 7.97 -10.42
CA ALA A 69 4.03 8.64 -11.31
C ALA A 69 2.60 8.47 -10.81
N GLY A 70 1.79 9.53 -10.92
CA GLY A 70 0.36 9.45 -10.66
C GLY A 70 -0.37 8.63 -11.73
N ASN A 71 -1.42 7.91 -11.35
CA ASN A 71 -2.34 7.23 -12.25
C ASN A 71 -3.77 7.45 -11.75
N ALA A 72 -4.55 8.26 -12.47
CA ALA A 72 -5.88 8.68 -12.05
C ALA A 72 -6.87 7.52 -11.94
N GLU A 73 -6.77 6.53 -12.82
CA GLU A 73 -7.65 5.35 -12.81
C GLU A 73 -7.34 4.44 -11.61
N ALA A 74 -6.06 4.13 -11.39
CA ALA A 74 -5.61 3.35 -10.25
C ALA A 74 -5.97 4.06 -8.92
N ALA A 75 -5.76 5.38 -8.84
CA ALA A 75 -6.12 6.18 -7.67
C ALA A 75 -7.63 6.16 -7.39
N ALA A 76 -8.47 6.26 -8.44
CA ALA A 76 -9.92 6.17 -8.29
C ALA A 76 -10.35 4.77 -7.83
N SER A 77 -9.74 3.72 -8.36
CA SER A 77 -9.99 2.34 -7.95
C SER A 77 -9.59 2.08 -6.51
N ALA A 78 -8.39 2.48 -6.10
CA ALA A 78 -7.92 2.35 -4.73
C ALA A 78 -8.85 3.06 -3.75
N ARG A 79 -9.28 4.29 -4.05
CA ARG A 79 -10.26 5.03 -3.22
C ARG A 79 -11.61 4.30 -3.09
N ARG A 80 -12.06 3.60 -4.13
CA ARG A 80 -13.28 2.77 -4.08
C ARG A 80 -13.06 1.54 -3.19
N SER A 81 -11.96 0.81 -3.37
CA SER A 81 -11.58 -0.33 -2.52
C SER A 81 -11.50 0.07 -1.05
N ASP A 82 -10.84 1.17 -0.76
CA ASP A 82 -10.76 1.80 0.56
C ASP A 82 -12.14 2.11 1.17
N ALA A 83 -13.03 2.69 0.37
CA ALA A 83 -14.38 3.01 0.81
C ALA A 83 -15.19 1.74 1.12
N LEU A 84 -15.03 0.69 0.31
CA LEU A 84 -15.65 -0.62 0.54
C LEU A 84 -15.12 -1.26 1.82
N THR A 85 -13.81 -1.29 2.01
CA THR A 85 -13.15 -1.80 3.23
C THR A 85 -13.64 -1.06 4.48
N ARG A 86 -13.73 0.28 4.43
CA ARG A 86 -14.25 1.08 5.53
C ARG A 86 -15.73 0.81 5.82
N ARG A 87 -16.56 0.58 4.79
CA ARG A 87 -17.97 0.21 4.96
C ARG A 87 -18.12 -1.16 5.61
N ALA A 88 -17.33 -2.14 5.18
CA ALA A 88 -17.29 -3.46 5.80
C ALA A 88 -16.85 -3.39 7.27
N ALA A 89 -15.84 -2.57 7.59
CA ALA A 89 -15.37 -2.37 8.95
C ALA A 89 -16.36 -1.56 9.82
N GLY A 90 -17.14 -0.64 9.24
CA GLY A 90 -18.08 0.24 9.93
C GLY A 90 -19.32 -0.46 10.53
N GLY A 91 -19.55 -1.74 10.20
CA GLY A 91 -20.59 -2.56 10.83
C GLY A 91 -20.24 -3.08 12.23
N ALA A 92 -18.98 -2.96 12.66
CA ALA A 92 -18.54 -3.34 13.99
C ALA A 92 -18.10 -2.09 14.78
N GLY A 93 -18.85 -1.76 15.84
CA GLY A 93 -18.57 -0.60 16.70
C GLY A 93 -17.10 -0.52 17.13
N ARG A 94 -16.48 0.65 16.94
CA ARG A 94 -15.11 0.94 17.41
C ARG A 94 -15.10 1.02 18.94
N PRO A 95 -14.38 0.17 19.69
CA PRO A 95 -14.03 0.48 21.06
C PRO A 95 -13.04 1.66 21.07
N ALA A 96 -13.17 2.51 22.09
CA ALA A 96 -12.32 3.68 22.28
C ALA A 96 -10.83 3.28 22.37
N ARG A 97 -9.98 3.89 21.54
CA ARG A 97 -8.54 3.62 21.49
C ARG A 97 -7.88 4.18 22.75
N ALA A 98 -7.35 3.31 23.61
CA ALA A 98 -6.43 3.70 24.67
C ALA A 98 -5.17 4.36 24.06
N ARG A 99 -4.71 5.44 24.67
CA ARG A 99 -3.56 6.23 24.20
C ARG A 99 -2.26 5.43 24.38
N SER A 100 -1.74 4.84 23.31
CA SER A 100 -0.39 4.24 23.33
C SER A 100 0.68 5.34 23.29
N SER A 101 1.66 5.24 24.19
CA SER A 101 2.82 6.13 24.27
C SER A 101 3.63 6.12 22.96
N ARG A 102 4.17 7.29 22.61
CA ARG A 102 4.93 7.51 21.38
C ARG A 102 6.28 6.80 21.48
N HIS A 103 6.49 5.74 20.70
CA HIS A 103 7.81 5.16 20.52
C HIS A 103 8.56 5.96 19.44
N ARG A 104 9.67 6.59 19.82
CA ARG A 104 10.53 7.36 18.91
C ARG A 104 11.45 6.39 18.17
N SER A 105 11.13 6.06 16.92
CA SER A 105 12.02 5.30 16.04
C SER A 105 13.11 6.25 15.51
N THR A 106 14.36 5.97 15.85
CA THR A 106 15.53 6.60 15.22
C THR A 106 15.80 5.90 13.89
N ARG A 107 15.41 6.56 12.79
CA ARG A 107 15.74 6.11 11.43
C ARG A 107 17.20 6.44 11.14
N SER A 108 18.10 5.47 11.30
CA SER A 108 19.38 5.49 10.59
C SER A 108 19.19 4.70 9.30
N SER A 109 19.14 5.41 8.19
CA SER A 109 19.17 4.81 6.86
C SER A 109 20.20 5.57 6.04
N ARG A 110 21.45 5.15 6.16
CA ARG A 110 22.40 5.24 5.04
C ARG A 110 22.11 4.02 4.16
N CYS A 111 22.09 4.23 2.84
CA CYS A 111 22.44 3.12 1.96
C CYS A 111 23.88 2.70 2.34
#